data_AF-A0A2N6DZR0-F1
#
_entry.id   AF-A0A2N6DZR0-F1
#
_cell.length_a   1.000
_cell.length_b   1.000
_cell.length_c   1.000
_cell.angle_alpha   90.00
_cell.angle_beta   90.00
_cell.angle_gamma   90.00
#
_symmetry.space_group_name_H-M   'P 1'
#
loop_
_entity.id
_entity.type
_entity.pdbx_description
1 polymer ?
#
loop_
_entity_poly.entity_id
_entity_poly.type
_entity_poly.pdbx_seq_one_letter_code
_entity_poly.pdbx_strand_id
1 'polypeptide(L)'
;MTGTRLQQAIVLTDPVSQATESADRLYFGAEFCCWALPALEELQRAVDLARQLERSFSLLLPVFSEPFLPRLTKVLRHLLPLFQHGDEVVVSDLGGIQQVREIDSSVELVIGRALSGQKRGPRILDLDLAAGELNYFRQGSWYNNEAVDWLREQGIERVELDNLLQGVAPLPAPLRGSLHLPWAMVTSSRNCPFRDQGETGVCIPKCGQRFTLRSTESGALLHQGGNTQFLENTMLPDDLGACRIDRIVRHMTLPR
;
A
#
# COMPACT_ATOMS: atom_id res chain seq x y z
N MET A 1 -24.91 14.70 -8.87
CA MET A 1 -23.69 14.20 -8.18
C MET A 1 -22.55 14.38 -9.15
N THR A 2 -21.69 15.38 -8.93
CA THR A 2 -20.46 15.57 -9.70
C THR A 2 -19.61 14.32 -9.51
N GLY A 3 -19.43 13.52 -10.57
CA GLY A 3 -18.61 12.32 -10.50
C GLY A 3 -17.20 12.70 -10.03
N THR A 4 -16.77 12.16 -8.89
CA THR A 4 -15.41 12.35 -8.39
C THR A 4 -14.45 11.83 -9.47
N ARG A 5 -13.60 12.72 -10.00
CA ARG A 5 -12.59 12.34 -11.00
C ARG A 5 -11.70 11.26 -10.40
N LEU A 6 -11.55 10.14 -11.12
CA LEU A 6 -10.65 9.06 -10.73
C LEU A 6 -9.19 9.53 -10.76
N GLN A 7 -8.55 9.58 -9.60
CA GLN A 7 -7.14 9.97 -9.45
C GLN A 7 -6.23 8.83 -9.90
N GLN A 8 -5.22 9.13 -10.72
CA GLN A 8 -4.17 8.17 -11.09
C GLN A 8 -2.93 8.40 -10.25
N ALA A 9 -2.42 7.35 -9.63
CA ALA A 9 -1.18 7.37 -8.87
C ALA A 9 -0.20 6.31 -9.36
N ILE A 10 1.09 6.55 -9.17
CA ILE A 10 2.16 5.63 -9.54
C ILE A 10 3.14 5.43 -8.39
N VAL A 11 3.53 4.18 -8.15
CA VAL A 11 4.58 3.84 -7.17
C VAL A 11 5.94 3.83 -7.86
N LEU A 12 6.79 4.75 -7.44
CA LEU A 12 8.15 4.89 -7.95
C LEU A 12 9.03 3.80 -7.34
N THR A 13 9.84 3.14 -8.17
CA THR A 13 10.89 2.22 -7.69
C THR A 13 12.23 2.93 -7.50
N ASP A 14 12.39 4.06 -8.16
CA ASP A 14 13.56 4.92 -8.14
C ASP A 14 13.10 6.33 -8.56
N PRO A 15 13.48 7.39 -7.84
CA PRO A 15 13.07 8.76 -8.12
C PRO A 15 13.62 9.33 -9.44
N VAL A 16 14.38 8.58 -10.26
CA VAL A 16 15.01 9.11 -11.49
C VAL A 16 14.55 8.42 -12.78
N SER A 17 13.90 7.26 -12.73
CA SER A 17 13.84 6.36 -13.90
C SER A 17 12.47 6.02 -14.49
N GLN A 18 11.37 6.66 -14.07
CA GLN A 18 10.02 6.30 -14.56
C GLN A 18 9.30 7.44 -15.28
N ALA A 19 8.54 7.07 -16.33
CA ALA A 19 7.59 7.96 -16.99
C ALA A 19 6.45 8.32 -16.02
N THR A 20 6.47 9.54 -15.51
CA THR A 20 5.50 10.06 -14.51
C THR A 20 4.43 10.98 -15.13
N GLU A 21 4.49 11.21 -16.45
CA GLU A 21 3.74 12.29 -17.11
C GLU A 21 2.22 12.24 -16.92
N SER A 22 1.64 11.04 -16.76
CA SER A 22 0.19 10.84 -16.66
C SER A 22 -0.36 10.63 -15.25
N ALA A 23 0.49 10.65 -14.20
CA ALA A 23 0.03 10.42 -12.82
C ALA A 23 -0.27 11.76 -12.11
N ASP A 24 -1.38 11.81 -11.37
CA ASP A 24 -1.76 12.94 -10.52
C ASP A 24 -0.97 12.92 -9.18
N ARG A 25 -0.47 11.75 -8.77
CA ARG A 25 0.19 11.52 -7.47
C ARG A 25 1.35 10.54 -7.58
N LEU A 26 2.43 10.82 -6.86
CA LEU A 26 3.61 9.97 -6.77
C LEU A 26 3.68 9.30 -5.40
N TYR A 27 3.93 8.00 -5.39
CA TYR A 27 4.12 7.20 -4.19
C TYR A 27 5.58 6.77 -4.10
N PHE A 28 6.20 6.94 -2.93
CA PHE A 28 7.57 6.47 -2.73
C PHE A 28 7.85 6.12 -1.27
N GLY A 29 8.69 5.11 -1.05
CA GLY A 29 9.01 4.57 0.28
C GLY A 29 9.01 3.04 0.26
N ALA A 30 8.53 2.41 1.32
CA ALA A 30 8.37 0.97 1.40
C ALA A 30 7.00 0.59 1.95
N GLU A 31 6.33 -0.40 1.35
CA GLU A 31 4.99 -0.82 1.78
C GLU A 31 5.04 -1.91 2.85
N PHE A 32 5.99 -2.84 2.77
CA PHE A 32 5.95 -4.09 3.54
C PHE A 32 7.14 -4.33 4.46
N CYS A 33 8.33 -3.80 4.13
CA CYS A 33 9.57 -4.15 4.81
C CYS A 33 10.33 -2.92 5.33
N CYS A 34 10.55 -2.83 6.65
CA CYS A 34 11.34 -1.75 7.27
C CYS A 34 12.80 -1.67 6.77
N TRP A 35 13.37 -2.79 6.36
CA TRP A 35 14.71 -2.85 5.78
C TRP A 35 14.76 -2.25 4.37
N ALA A 36 13.63 -2.26 3.65
CA ALA A 36 13.50 -1.73 2.30
C ALA A 36 13.16 -0.23 2.26
N LEU A 37 12.89 0.39 3.43
CA LEU A 37 12.71 1.84 3.49
C LEU A 37 13.95 2.52 2.86
N PRO A 38 13.79 3.42 1.87
CA PRO A 38 14.90 4.10 1.21
C PRO A 38 15.73 4.99 2.15
N ALA A 39 16.92 5.40 1.71
CA ALA A 39 17.72 6.39 2.43
C ALA A 39 17.00 7.75 2.45
N LEU A 40 17.35 8.60 3.43
CA LEU A 40 16.67 9.90 3.60
C LEU A 40 16.82 10.78 2.36
N GLU A 41 18.01 10.74 1.76
CA GLU A 41 18.36 11.49 0.57
C GLU A 41 17.54 11.05 -0.65
N GLU A 42 17.21 9.76 -0.75
CA GLU A 42 16.35 9.23 -1.83
C GLU A 42 14.90 9.64 -1.62
N LEU A 43 14.41 9.58 -0.39
CA LEU A 43 13.06 10.04 -0.05
C LEU A 43 12.90 11.54 -0.34
N GLN A 44 13.91 12.35 0.02
CA GLN A 44 13.91 13.78 -0.28
C GLN A 44 13.83 14.04 -1.78
N ARG A 45 14.63 13.34 -2.59
CA ARG A 45 14.58 13.47 -4.06
C ARG A 45 13.21 13.13 -4.63
N ALA A 46 12.50 12.16 -4.06
CA ALA A 46 11.15 11.83 -4.50
C ALA A 46 10.13 12.93 -4.16
N VAL A 47 10.27 13.59 -2.99
CA VAL A 47 9.49 14.79 -2.66
C VAL A 47 9.80 15.90 -3.66
N ASP A 48 11.08 16.20 -3.89
CA ASP A 48 11.51 17.25 -4.82
C ASP A 48 10.99 17.01 -6.24
N LEU A 49 11.01 15.76 -6.70
CA LEU A 49 10.43 15.36 -7.99
C LEU A 49 8.92 15.63 -8.02
N ALA A 50 8.18 15.26 -6.96
CA ALA A 50 6.75 15.54 -6.90
C ALA A 50 6.46 17.05 -6.97
N ARG A 51 7.30 17.88 -6.35
CA ARG A 51 7.20 19.35 -6.43
C ARG A 51 7.50 19.85 -7.84
N GLN A 52 8.59 19.38 -8.45
CA GLN A 52 8.97 19.75 -9.82
C GLN A 52 7.88 19.43 -10.84
N LEU A 53 7.17 18.32 -10.65
CA LEU A 53 6.08 17.88 -11.53
C LEU A 53 4.70 18.41 -11.12
N GLU A 54 4.63 19.24 -10.07
CA GLU A 54 3.39 19.78 -9.51
C GLU A 54 2.37 18.67 -9.19
N ARG A 55 2.82 17.60 -8.53
CA ARG A 55 2.03 16.43 -8.14
C ARG A 55 1.94 16.29 -6.62
N SER A 56 0.88 15.64 -6.14
CA SER A 56 0.79 15.23 -4.75
C SER A 56 1.74 14.07 -4.46
N PHE A 57 2.20 13.97 -3.22
CA PHE A 57 3.14 12.95 -2.78
C PHE A 57 2.55 12.06 -1.68
N SER A 58 2.83 10.76 -1.74
CA SER A 58 2.48 9.79 -0.70
C SER A 58 3.73 9.08 -0.21
N LEU A 59 4.08 9.29 1.06
CA LEU A 59 5.17 8.57 1.71
C LEU A 59 4.67 7.20 2.17
N LEU A 60 5.29 6.14 1.67
CA LEU A 60 5.00 4.76 2.05
C LEU A 60 5.82 4.35 3.27
N LEU A 61 5.12 4.00 4.35
CA LEU A 61 5.71 3.52 5.59
C LEU A 61 5.39 2.04 5.82
N PRO A 62 6.40 1.16 5.90
CA PRO A 62 6.18 -0.28 6.05
C PRO A 62 5.79 -0.67 7.48
N VAL A 63 5.58 -1.97 7.67
CA VAL A 63 5.56 -2.55 9.03
C VAL A 63 6.94 -2.38 9.67
N PHE A 64 6.99 -1.79 10.86
CA PHE A 64 8.23 -1.52 11.58
C PHE A 64 8.44 -2.49 12.74
N SER A 65 9.71 -2.75 13.04
CA SER A 65 10.14 -3.29 14.32
C SER A 65 10.81 -2.20 15.14
N GLU A 66 10.79 -2.32 16.47
CA GLU A 66 11.30 -1.30 17.40
C GLU A 66 12.71 -0.77 17.08
N PRO A 67 13.69 -1.59 16.64
CA PRO A 67 15.02 -1.09 16.28
C PRO A 67 15.05 -0.07 15.14
N PHE A 68 13.98 0.01 14.34
CA PHE A 68 13.85 0.98 13.23
C PHE A 68 13.21 2.30 13.63
N LEU A 69 12.60 2.38 14.81
CA LEU A 69 11.91 3.59 15.24
C LEU A 69 12.81 4.83 15.23
N PRO A 70 14.09 4.80 15.69
CA PRO A 70 14.96 5.96 15.61
C PRO A 70 15.18 6.45 14.16
N ARG A 71 15.30 5.51 13.21
CA ARG A 71 15.42 5.82 11.79
C ARG A 71 14.12 6.43 11.26
N LEU A 72 12.96 5.85 11.61
CA LEU A 72 11.65 6.36 11.23
C LEU A 72 11.44 7.78 11.73
N THR A 73 11.69 8.05 13.02
CA THR A 73 11.57 9.39 13.61
C THR A 73 12.46 10.40 12.87
N LYS A 74 13.70 10.04 12.51
CA LYS A 74 14.58 10.90 11.72
C LYS A 74 13.99 11.21 10.35
N VAL A 75 13.45 10.21 9.65
CA VAL A 75 12.81 10.38 8.34
C VAL A 75 11.61 11.31 8.44
N LEU A 76 10.70 11.06 9.38
CA LEU A 76 9.49 11.86 9.55
C LEU A 76 9.78 13.31 9.92
N ARG A 77 10.68 13.55 10.89
CA ARG A 77 11.05 14.92 11.29
C ARG A 77 11.69 15.73 10.15
N HIS A 78 12.30 15.05 9.19
CA HIS A 78 12.91 15.71 8.04
C HIS A 78 11.91 15.95 6.91
N LEU A 79 11.07 14.97 6.58
CA LEU A 79 10.20 15.04 5.41
C LEU A 79 8.87 15.73 5.66
N LEU A 80 8.22 15.52 6.82
CA LEU A 80 6.89 16.09 7.08
C LEU A 80 6.87 17.63 6.98
N PRO A 81 7.89 18.39 7.42
CA PRO A 81 7.91 19.84 7.22
C PRO A 81 7.95 20.30 5.75
N LEU A 82 8.24 19.39 4.82
CA LEU A 82 8.30 19.66 3.38
C LEU A 82 6.99 19.27 2.67
N PHE A 83 6.04 18.68 3.39
CA PHE A 83 4.77 18.28 2.84
C PHE A 83 3.94 19.53 2.52
N GLN A 84 3.25 19.46 1.38
CA GLN A 84 2.29 20.46 0.93
C GLN A 84 0.87 19.93 1.12
N HIS A 85 -0.12 20.81 0.96
CA HIS A 85 -1.52 20.39 0.99
C HIS A 85 -1.79 19.28 -0.03
N GLY A 86 -2.38 18.19 0.45
CA GLY A 86 -2.63 16.98 -0.32
C GLY A 86 -1.50 15.96 -0.30
N ASP A 87 -0.37 16.23 0.35
CA ASP A 87 0.58 15.17 0.67
C ASP A 87 0.08 14.34 1.86
N GLU A 88 0.43 13.06 1.84
CA GLU A 88 -0.10 12.10 2.81
C GLU A 88 0.97 11.07 3.20
N VAL A 89 0.75 10.43 4.34
CA VAL A 89 1.54 9.28 4.77
C VAL A 89 0.66 8.03 4.77
N VAL A 90 1.12 7.02 4.03
CA VAL A 90 0.48 5.70 3.98
C VAL A 90 1.15 4.82 5.03
N VAL A 91 0.39 4.42 6.05
CA VAL A 91 0.87 3.61 7.17
C VAL A 91 0.47 2.15 7.01
N SER A 92 1.44 1.25 6.94
CA SER A 92 1.22 -0.21 6.97
C SER A 92 1.29 -0.81 8.38
N ASP A 93 1.42 0.01 9.41
CA ASP A 93 1.43 -0.37 10.83
C ASP A 93 0.66 0.65 11.67
N LEU A 94 -0.18 0.19 12.60
CA LEU A 94 -1.01 1.08 13.42
C LEU A 94 -0.17 1.98 14.33
N GLY A 95 1.00 1.53 14.79
CA GLY A 95 1.95 2.36 15.55
C GLY A 95 2.51 3.51 14.71
N GLY A 96 2.53 3.37 13.37
CA GLY A 96 2.91 4.44 12.45
C GLY A 96 2.01 5.68 12.56
N ILE A 97 0.73 5.50 12.90
CA ILE A 97 -0.22 6.61 13.12
C ILE A 97 0.29 7.51 14.24
N GLN A 98 0.58 6.94 15.40
CA GLN A 98 1.09 7.69 16.54
C GLN A 98 2.41 8.40 16.20
N GLN A 99 3.34 7.70 15.52
CA GLN A 99 4.64 8.27 15.16
C GLN A 99 4.52 9.50 14.25
N VAL A 100 3.58 9.50 13.30
CA VAL A 100 3.33 10.66 12.43
C VAL A 100 2.67 11.78 13.24
N ARG A 101 1.62 11.48 14.00
CA ARG A 101 0.83 12.47 14.75
C ARG A 101 1.64 13.17 15.85
N GLU A 102 2.60 12.48 16.46
CA GLU A 102 3.53 13.07 17.44
C GLU A 102 4.43 14.16 16.83
N ILE A 103 4.69 14.09 15.52
CA ILE A 103 5.54 15.05 14.81
C ILE A 103 4.69 16.14 14.16
N ASP A 104 3.67 15.74 13.41
CA ASP A 104 2.73 16.65 12.76
C ASP A 104 1.34 16.02 12.70
N SER A 105 0.44 16.53 13.55
CA SER A 105 -0.93 16.06 13.62
C SER A 105 -1.81 16.55 12.48
N SER A 106 -1.33 17.47 11.63
CA SER A 106 -2.08 17.99 10.48
C SER A 106 -1.91 17.16 9.20
N VAL A 107 -0.89 16.30 9.14
CA VAL A 107 -0.62 15.45 7.98
C VAL A 107 -1.77 14.49 7.70
N GLU A 108 -2.16 14.37 6.43
CA GLU A 108 -3.17 13.40 6.00
C GLU A 108 -2.61 11.99 6.12
N LEU A 109 -3.39 11.11 6.76
CA LEU A 109 -3.02 9.71 6.95
C LEU A 109 -3.89 8.80 6.09
N VAL A 110 -3.27 7.78 5.54
CA VAL A 110 -3.93 6.72 4.75
C VAL A 110 -3.55 5.38 5.34
N ILE A 111 -4.52 4.48 5.51
CA ILE A 111 -4.20 3.10 5.92
C ILE A 111 -3.72 2.30 4.71
N GLY A 112 -2.49 1.81 4.79
CA GLY A 112 -1.88 0.96 3.77
C GLY A 112 -2.55 -0.41 3.66
N ARG A 113 -2.47 -0.98 2.45
CA ARG A 113 -3.10 -2.25 2.07
C ARG A 113 -2.65 -3.46 2.89
N ALA A 114 -1.46 -3.40 3.53
CA ALA A 114 -0.99 -4.43 4.44
C ALA A 114 -1.98 -4.66 5.61
N LEU A 115 -2.63 -3.60 6.08
CA LEU A 115 -3.60 -3.63 7.17
C LEU A 115 -5.04 -3.87 6.69
N SER A 116 -5.29 -4.06 5.38
CA SER A 116 -6.66 -4.13 4.85
C SER A 116 -7.46 -5.33 5.34
N GLY A 117 -6.81 -6.40 5.83
CA GLY A 117 -7.48 -7.63 6.25
C GLY A 117 -8.29 -8.33 5.15
N GLN A 118 -8.06 -7.95 3.89
CA GLN A 118 -8.69 -8.61 2.73
C GLN A 118 -8.24 -10.06 2.63
N LYS A 119 -9.11 -10.90 2.06
CA LYS A 119 -8.88 -12.33 1.86
C LYS A 119 -8.32 -12.49 0.46
N ARG A 120 -7.03 -12.78 0.37
CA ARG A 120 -6.27 -12.63 -0.88
C ARG A 120 -5.78 -13.97 -1.45
N GLY A 121 -6.19 -15.08 -0.85
CA GLY A 121 -5.78 -16.41 -1.27
C GLY A 121 -6.42 -16.80 -2.61
N PRO A 122 -5.64 -17.34 -3.57
CA PRO A 122 -6.17 -17.61 -4.92
C PRO A 122 -7.16 -18.77 -4.97
N ARG A 123 -7.10 -19.69 -3.99
CA ARG A 123 -8.03 -20.84 -3.87
C ARG A 123 -9.50 -20.43 -3.75
N ILE A 124 -9.78 -19.15 -3.50
CA ILE A 124 -11.14 -18.65 -3.47
C ILE A 124 -11.89 -18.88 -4.79
N LEU A 125 -11.17 -18.89 -5.93
CA LEU A 125 -11.75 -19.13 -7.24
C LEU A 125 -12.28 -20.56 -7.41
N ASP A 126 -11.79 -21.49 -6.59
CA ASP A 126 -12.17 -22.91 -6.63
C ASP A 126 -13.30 -23.24 -5.63
N LEU A 127 -13.74 -22.25 -4.84
CA LEU A 127 -14.81 -22.43 -3.87
C LEU A 127 -16.19 -22.23 -4.52
N ASP A 128 -17.11 -23.16 -4.25
CA ASP A 128 -18.53 -22.99 -4.57
C ASP A 128 -19.17 -22.10 -3.48
N LEU A 129 -19.27 -20.80 -3.76
CA LEU A 129 -19.74 -19.79 -2.82
C LEU A 129 -21.10 -19.24 -3.23
N ALA A 130 -22.04 -19.21 -2.29
CA ALA A 130 -23.24 -18.43 -2.43
C ALA A 130 -22.92 -16.92 -2.46
N ALA A 131 -23.84 -16.12 -3.00
CA ALA A 131 -23.62 -14.67 -3.17
C ALA A 131 -23.26 -13.94 -1.86
N GLY A 132 -23.85 -14.33 -0.72
CA GLY A 132 -23.54 -13.76 0.58
C GLY A 132 -22.13 -14.10 1.08
N GLU A 133 -21.67 -15.33 0.81
CA GLU A 133 -20.32 -15.79 1.17
C GLU A 133 -19.27 -15.10 0.31
N LEU A 134 -19.53 -14.99 -1.01
CA LEU A 134 -18.68 -14.23 -1.92
C LEU A 134 -18.53 -12.78 -1.45
N ASN A 135 -19.63 -12.14 -1.01
CA ASN A 135 -19.59 -10.78 -0.49
C ASN A 135 -18.70 -10.66 0.77
N TYR A 136 -18.73 -11.64 1.67
CA TYR A 136 -17.82 -11.67 2.83
C TYR A 136 -16.34 -11.69 2.40
N PHE A 137 -16.00 -12.48 1.38
CA PHE A 137 -14.62 -12.57 0.89
C PHE A 137 -14.16 -11.35 0.10
N ARG A 138 -15.08 -10.51 -0.39
CA ARG A 138 -14.78 -9.22 -1.03
C ARG A 138 -14.45 -8.11 -0.04
N GLN A 139 -14.55 -8.39 1.26
CA GLN A 139 -14.36 -7.42 2.35
C GLN A 139 -13.08 -7.66 3.15
N GLY A 140 -12.66 -6.61 3.86
CA GLY A 140 -11.50 -6.59 4.77
C GLY A 140 -11.88 -6.12 6.17
N SER A 141 -10.87 -5.74 6.97
CA SER A 141 -11.05 -5.21 8.33
C SER A 141 -11.84 -3.90 8.34
N TRP A 142 -11.67 -3.07 7.31
CA TRP A 142 -12.26 -1.73 7.23
C TRP A 142 -13.73 -1.68 6.75
N TYR A 143 -14.44 -2.81 6.84
CA TYR A 143 -15.86 -2.93 6.50
C TYR A 143 -16.74 -3.12 7.75
N ASN A 144 -16.11 -3.33 8.90
CA ASN A 144 -16.78 -3.42 10.19
C ASN A 144 -16.97 -1.99 10.77
N ASN A 145 -18.14 -1.74 11.38
CA ASN A 145 -18.51 -0.41 11.86
C ASN A 145 -17.56 0.13 12.94
N GLU A 146 -17.16 -0.70 13.90
CA GLU A 146 -16.24 -0.31 14.96
C GLU A 146 -14.86 0.07 14.41
N ALA A 147 -14.38 -0.64 13.39
CA ALA A 147 -13.14 -0.29 12.70
C ALA A 147 -13.25 1.03 11.93
N VAL A 148 -14.39 1.29 11.28
CA VAL A 148 -14.67 2.55 10.57
C VAL A 148 -14.75 3.73 11.55
N ASP A 149 -15.44 3.54 12.67
CA ASP A 149 -15.55 4.57 13.71
C ASP A 149 -14.18 4.90 14.30
N TRP A 150 -13.36 3.88 14.59
CA TRP A 150 -12.00 4.09 15.05
C TRP A 150 -11.15 4.87 14.03
N LEU A 151 -11.22 4.54 12.73
CA LEU A 151 -10.50 5.31 11.70
C LEU A 151 -10.96 6.77 11.66
N ARG A 152 -12.27 7.01 11.78
CA ARG A 152 -12.84 8.36 11.84
C ARG A 152 -12.32 9.14 13.06
N GLU A 153 -12.23 8.51 14.22
CA GLU A 153 -11.62 9.12 15.42
C GLU A 153 -10.15 9.51 15.20
N GLN A 154 -9.41 8.73 14.39
CA GLN A 154 -8.03 9.06 13.99
C GLN A 154 -7.95 10.12 12.87
N GLY A 155 -9.10 10.61 12.37
CA GLY A 155 -9.18 11.53 11.24
C GLY A 155 -8.75 10.90 9.91
N ILE A 156 -8.94 9.58 9.76
CA ILE A 156 -8.54 8.81 8.58
C ILE A 156 -9.78 8.44 7.78
N GLU A 157 -9.83 8.89 6.53
CA GLU A 157 -10.94 8.63 5.62
C GLU A 157 -10.56 7.79 4.40
N ARG A 158 -9.27 7.49 4.21
CA ARG A 158 -8.79 6.74 3.05
C ARG A 158 -8.09 5.46 3.47
N VAL A 159 -8.44 4.37 2.80
CA VAL A 159 -7.82 3.06 2.97
C VAL A 159 -7.37 2.51 1.62
N GLU A 160 -6.26 1.79 1.63
CA GLU A 160 -5.74 1.13 0.44
C GLU A 160 -6.18 -0.34 0.41
N LEU A 161 -6.57 -0.77 -0.80
CA LEU A 161 -7.09 -2.09 -1.08
C LEU A 161 -6.29 -2.75 -2.19
N ASP A 162 -6.18 -4.06 -2.10
CA ASP A 162 -5.73 -4.93 -3.18
C ASP A 162 -6.85 -5.18 -4.19
N ASN A 163 -6.49 -5.28 -5.47
CA ASN A 163 -7.40 -5.70 -6.55
C ASN A 163 -7.62 -7.23 -6.52
N LEU A 164 -8.56 -7.68 -5.69
CA LEU A 164 -8.80 -9.10 -5.44
C LEU A 164 -9.37 -9.84 -6.66
N LEU A 165 -9.04 -11.13 -6.80
CA LEU A 165 -9.53 -11.98 -7.89
C LEU A 165 -11.06 -12.16 -7.88
N GLN A 166 -11.65 -12.18 -6.69
CA GLN A 166 -13.09 -12.28 -6.47
C GLN A 166 -13.81 -10.92 -6.54
N GLY A 167 -13.09 -9.82 -6.79
CA GLY A 167 -13.59 -8.46 -6.72
C GLY A 167 -13.56 -7.86 -5.31
N VAL A 168 -13.97 -6.59 -5.20
CA VAL A 168 -14.03 -5.84 -3.95
C VAL A 168 -15.46 -5.38 -3.67
N ALA A 169 -15.85 -5.35 -2.40
CA ALA A 169 -17.15 -4.88 -1.99
C ALA A 169 -17.14 -3.34 -1.85
N PRO A 170 -18.30 -2.67 -1.86
CA PRO A 170 -18.38 -1.26 -1.53
C PRO A 170 -17.89 -0.95 -0.12
N LEU A 171 -16.94 -0.02 -0.02
CA LEU A 171 -16.49 0.48 1.28
C LEU A 171 -17.64 1.20 2.01
N PRO A 172 -17.76 1.05 3.33
CA PRO A 172 -18.73 1.82 4.12
C PRO A 172 -18.37 3.31 4.12
N ALA A 173 -19.39 4.18 4.17
CA ALA A 173 -19.16 5.61 4.36
C ALA A 173 -18.63 5.90 5.78
N PRO A 174 -17.73 6.89 5.96
CA PRO A 174 -17.25 7.84 4.96
C PRO A 174 -16.02 7.38 4.15
N LEU A 175 -15.52 6.15 4.34
CA LEU A 175 -14.24 5.68 3.78
C LEU A 175 -14.15 5.67 2.26
N ARG A 176 -13.06 6.23 1.73
CA ARG A 176 -12.70 6.21 0.31
C ARG A 176 -11.56 5.23 0.06
N GLY A 177 -11.60 4.57 -1.08
CA GLY A 177 -10.64 3.53 -1.45
C GLY A 177 -9.60 3.99 -2.44
N SER A 178 -8.36 3.52 -2.24
CA SER A 178 -7.33 3.43 -3.28
C SER A 178 -7.15 1.97 -3.67
N LEU A 179 -7.15 1.63 -4.96
CA LEU A 179 -6.99 0.25 -5.43
C LEU A 179 -5.62 0.05 -6.09
N HIS A 180 -4.84 -0.92 -5.62
CA HIS A 180 -3.50 -1.21 -6.13
C HIS A 180 -3.56 -2.20 -7.30
N LEU A 181 -2.83 -1.89 -8.39
CA LEU A 181 -2.69 -2.75 -9.56
C LEU A 181 -1.23 -2.87 -10.03
N PRO A 182 -0.86 -3.98 -10.70
CA PRO A 182 -1.65 -5.21 -10.84
C PRO A 182 -1.45 -6.17 -9.66
N TRP A 183 -0.56 -5.84 -8.71
CA TRP A 183 -0.12 -6.78 -7.70
C TRP A 183 -1.02 -6.74 -6.48
N ALA A 184 -1.77 -7.81 -6.24
CA ALA A 184 -2.49 -8.06 -5.00
C ALA A 184 -1.58 -8.81 -4.02
N MET A 185 -1.44 -8.33 -2.78
CA MET A 185 -0.63 -8.96 -1.74
C MET A 185 -1.30 -10.29 -1.40
N VAL A 186 -0.56 -11.32 -1.06
CA VAL A 186 -1.14 -12.58 -0.55
C VAL A 186 -0.76 -12.75 0.91
N THR A 187 0.54 -12.63 1.18
CA THR A 187 1.09 -12.70 2.52
C THR A 187 2.40 -11.94 2.59
N SER A 188 2.73 -11.42 3.76
CA SER A 188 4.03 -10.81 4.06
C SER A 188 4.54 -11.35 5.38
N SER A 189 5.86 -11.53 5.48
CA SER A 189 6.52 -12.08 6.67
C SER A 189 7.60 -11.15 7.17
N ARG A 190 7.89 -11.17 8.47
CA ARG A 190 9.10 -10.52 9.01
C ARG A 190 10.38 -11.30 8.64
N ASN A 191 10.24 -12.58 8.30
CA ASN A 191 11.33 -13.43 7.86
C ASN A 191 11.47 -13.32 6.33
N CYS A 192 12.53 -12.67 5.88
CA CYS A 192 12.83 -12.54 4.46
C CYS A 192 13.63 -13.76 3.98
N PRO A 193 13.23 -14.46 2.91
CA PRO A 193 13.98 -15.60 2.38
C PRO A 193 15.35 -15.19 1.79
N PHE A 194 15.58 -13.89 1.58
CA PHE A 194 16.82 -13.34 1.02
C PHE A 194 17.73 -12.70 2.07
N ARG A 195 17.37 -12.79 3.36
CA ARG A 195 18.13 -12.20 4.45
C ARG A 195 18.38 -13.26 5.52
N ASP A 196 19.63 -13.46 5.88
CA ASP A 196 19.98 -14.42 6.92
C ASP A 196 19.54 -13.92 8.30
N GLN A 197 19.21 -14.86 9.20
CA GLN A 197 18.84 -14.51 10.57
C GLN A 197 20.03 -13.85 11.28
N GLY A 198 19.78 -12.69 11.91
CA GLY A 198 20.80 -11.94 12.64
C GLY A 198 21.55 -10.88 11.83
N GLU A 199 21.31 -10.76 10.52
CA GLU A 199 21.89 -9.67 9.73
C GLU A 199 21.36 -8.30 10.18
N THR A 200 22.26 -7.33 10.36
CA THR A 200 21.96 -5.92 10.68
C THR A 200 22.35 -5.01 9.52
N GLY A 201 21.80 -3.80 9.45
CA GLY A 201 22.06 -2.84 8.37
C GLY A 201 21.08 -2.86 7.19
N VAL A 202 21.20 -1.88 6.29
CA VAL A 202 20.27 -1.61 5.17
C VAL A 202 20.10 -2.85 4.28
N CYS A 203 18.90 -3.08 3.73
CA CYS A 203 18.70 -4.15 2.76
C CYS A 203 19.61 -3.92 1.54
N ILE A 204 20.66 -4.73 1.42
CA ILE A 204 21.50 -4.75 0.22
C ILE A 204 20.75 -5.60 -0.81
N PRO A 205 20.50 -5.11 -2.04
CA PRO A 205 19.61 -5.78 -2.97
C PRO A 205 20.23 -7.07 -3.53
N LYS A 206 20.10 -8.18 -2.79
CA LYS A 206 20.06 -9.53 -3.37
C LYS A 206 18.61 -9.97 -3.65
N CYS A 207 17.62 -9.21 -3.18
CA CYS A 207 16.18 -9.42 -3.40
C CYS A 207 15.70 -9.28 -4.86
N GLY A 208 16.63 -9.26 -5.83
CA GLY A 208 16.38 -9.06 -7.25
C GLY A 208 15.89 -10.30 -8.01
N GLN A 209 15.99 -11.50 -7.44
CA GLN A 209 15.36 -12.68 -8.04
C GLN A 209 13.90 -12.76 -7.59
N ARG A 210 13.06 -12.00 -8.30
CA ARG A 210 11.62 -12.25 -8.35
C ARG A 210 11.46 -13.68 -8.85
N PHE A 211 10.93 -14.55 -8.01
CA PHE A 211 10.63 -15.90 -8.43
C PHE A 211 9.15 -16.19 -8.29
N THR A 212 8.77 -17.22 -9.01
CA THR A 212 7.40 -17.61 -9.18
C THR A 212 7.17 -18.91 -8.43
N LEU A 213 6.14 -18.94 -7.60
CA LEU A 213 5.70 -20.11 -6.87
C LEU A 213 4.46 -20.68 -7.56
N ARG A 214 4.51 -22.00 -7.81
CA ARG A 214 3.41 -22.78 -8.37
C ARG A 214 2.96 -23.79 -7.33
N SER A 215 1.66 -24.06 -7.29
CA SER A 215 1.08 -25.11 -6.46
C SER A 215 0.16 -25.97 -7.32
N THR A 216 -0.02 -27.23 -6.94
CA THR A 216 -1.06 -28.10 -7.52
C THR A 216 -2.45 -27.80 -6.97
N GLU A 217 -2.56 -27.01 -5.88
CA GLU A 217 -3.82 -26.68 -5.22
C GLU A 217 -4.54 -25.45 -5.81
N SER A 218 -3.89 -24.70 -6.70
CA SER A 218 -4.46 -23.50 -7.33
C SER A 218 -3.76 -23.22 -8.64
N GLY A 219 -4.52 -22.89 -9.69
CA GLY A 219 -3.98 -22.50 -10.99
C GLY A 219 -3.30 -21.13 -11.00
N ALA A 220 -3.56 -20.29 -9.99
CA ALA A 220 -2.98 -18.95 -9.93
C ALA A 220 -1.50 -18.96 -9.54
N LEU A 221 -0.76 -18.05 -10.14
CA LEU A 221 0.68 -17.92 -9.98
C LEU A 221 1.03 -16.94 -8.86
N LEU A 222 1.86 -17.35 -7.92
CA LEU A 222 2.35 -16.45 -6.87
C LEU A 222 3.72 -15.89 -7.26
N HIS A 223 3.93 -14.61 -6.97
CA HIS A 223 5.16 -13.88 -7.24
C HIS A 223 5.80 -13.46 -5.92
N GLN A 224 7.04 -13.87 -5.66
CA GLN A 224 7.78 -13.45 -4.46
C GLN A 224 8.56 -12.15 -4.75
N GLY A 225 8.26 -11.11 -3.97
CA GLY A 225 9.00 -9.85 -3.92
C GLY A 225 9.48 -9.58 -2.49
N GLY A 226 10.78 -9.73 -2.24
CA GLY A 226 11.34 -9.57 -0.90
C GLY A 226 10.69 -10.52 0.11
N ASN A 227 10.08 -9.96 1.16
CA ASN A 227 9.39 -10.71 2.22
C ASN A 227 7.89 -10.94 1.94
N THR A 228 7.40 -10.55 0.76
CA THR A 228 5.97 -10.52 0.42
C THR A 228 5.69 -11.32 -0.84
N GLN A 229 4.56 -12.02 -0.85
CA GLN A 229 4.03 -12.75 -1.99
C GLN A 229 2.86 -11.99 -2.60
N PHE A 230 2.73 -12.05 -3.92
CA PHE A 230 1.69 -11.36 -4.65
C PHE A 230 1.02 -12.27 -5.69
N LEU A 231 -0.21 -11.93 -6.04
CA LEU A 231 -0.92 -12.36 -7.24
C LEU A 231 -0.96 -11.20 -8.23
N GLU A 232 -1.03 -11.52 -9.52
CA GLU A 232 -1.30 -10.53 -10.56
C GLU A 232 -2.79 -10.51 -10.89
N ASN A 233 -3.39 -9.32 -10.86
CA ASN A 233 -4.74 -9.08 -11.33
C ASN A 233 -4.84 -7.68 -11.97
N THR A 234 -4.96 -7.67 -13.30
CA THR A 234 -5.07 -6.46 -14.12
C THR A 234 -6.51 -6.03 -14.38
N MET A 235 -7.49 -6.88 -14.05
CA MET A 235 -8.90 -6.64 -14.31
C MET A 235 -9.47 -5.72 -13.23
N LEU A 236 -9.91 -4.54 -13.63
CA LEU A 236 -10.58 -3.61 -12.72
C LEU A 236 -12.03 -4.06 -12.47
N PRO A 237 -12.59 -3.77 -11.28
CA PRO A 237 -14.03 -3.81 -11.07
C PRO A 237 -14.78 -2.91 -12.06
N ASP A 238 -15.95 -3.35 -12.54
CA ASP A 238 -16.74 -2.63 -13.54
C ASP A 238 -17.18 -1.23 -13.07
N ASP A 239 -17.46 -1.07 -11.78
CA ASP A 239 -17.87 0.20 -11.18
C ASP A 239 -17.07 0.50 -9.89
N LEU A 240 -15.94 1.19 -10.08
CA LEU A 240 -15.10 1.69 -8.99
C LEU A 240 -15.84 2.70 -8.11
N GLY A 241 -16.72 3.52 -8.71
CA GLY A 241 -17.48 4.55 -8.01
C GLY A 241 -18.48 3.95 -7.03
N ALA A 242 -19.18 2.89 -7.44
CA ALA A 242 -20.04 2.10 -6.55
C ALA A 242 -19.25 1.48 -5.39
N CYS A 243 -17.96 1.19 -5.60
CA CYS A 243 -17.08 0.68 -4.54
C CYS A 243 -16.51 1.77 -3.61
N ARG A 244 -16.84 3.05 -3.85
CA ARG A 244 -16.22 4.25 -3.24
C ARG A 244 -14.70 4.30 -3.47
N ILE A 245 -14.24 3.75 -4.59
CA ILE A 245 -12.84 3.80 -5.03
C ILE A 245 -12.69 4.97 -6.00
N ASP A 246 -11.88 5.95 -5.63
CA ASP A 246 -11.62 7.16 -6.41
C ASP A 246 -10.14 7.35 -6.74
N ARG A 247 -9.29 6.37 -6.40
CA ARG A 247 -7.86 6.36 -6.74
C ARG A 247 -7.39 4.99 -7.23
N ILE A 248 -6.64 4.96 -8.33
CA ILE A 248 -5.88 3.79 -8.78
C ILE A 248 -4.40 4.01 -8.51
N VAL A 249 -3.75 3.06 -7.84
CA VAL A 249 -2.31 3.06 -7.54
C VAL A 249 -1.61 2.02 -8.40
N ARG A 250 -0.83 2.47 -9.38
CA ARG A 250 -0.14 1.60 -10.34
C ARG A 250 1.27 1.29 -9.91
N HIS A 251 1.58 0.00 -9.92
CA HIS A 251 2.89 -0.56 -9.70
C HIS A 251 3.47 -1.01 -11.03
N MET A 252 4.47 -0.28 -11.54
CA MET A 252 5.12 -0.63 -12.81
C MET A 252 5.95 -1.90 -12.71
N THR A 253 6.30 -2.31 -11.49
CA THR A 253 7.04 -3.53 -11.24
C THR A 253 6.53 -4.19 -9.96
N LEU A 254 6.85 -5.47 -9.74
CA LEU A 254 6.49 -6.17 -8.51
C LEU A 254 7.01 -5.42 -7.26
N PRO A 255 6.15 -5.14 -6.26
CA PRO A 255 6.53 -4.44 -5.03
C PRO A 255 7.57 -5.20 -4.19
N ARG A 256 8.18 -4.51 -3.23
CA ARG A 256 9.23 -5.03 -2.35
C ARG A 256 8.96 -4.74 -0.88
#